data_AF-A0A151RUL1-F1
#
_entry.id   AF-A0A151RUL1-F1
#
_cell.length_a   1.000
_cell.length_b   1.000
_cell.length_c   1.000
_cell.angle_alpha   90.00
_cell.angle_beta   90.00
_cell.angle_gamma   90.00
#
_symmetry.space_group_name_H-M   'P 1'
#
loop_
_entity.id
_entity.type
_entity.pdbx_description
1 polymer ?
#
loop_
_entity_poly.entity_id
_entity_poly.type
_entity_poly.pdbx_seq_one_letter_code
_entity_poly.pdbx_strand_id
1 'polypeptide(L)'
;IQLDGSAENSSTKKICVPFTVQEDIILVRSWVNTSKDLIIGVDQTLRQYWSRITEAYNNDEDRCEFINKESTQLKARWNRIHPAVQKFIGCYKQAISQKKSGSSEKDVMAFAHKIYTQDTGKKFNMEHAWVILRDEPKWEANKLKAKNAYASRLIELKEAQERCLEYETIMKDTSNMNETQHEAHEKYCNYLKQQYGF
;
A
#
# COMPACT_ATOMS: atom_id res chain seq x y z
N ILE A 1 -31.88 -57.17 31.99
CA ILE A 1 -30.82 -56.42 31.29
C ILE A 1 -31.33 -56.12 29.89
N GLN A 2 -31.69 -54.87 29.63
CA GLN A 2 -31.52 -54.18 28.34
C GLN A 2 -31.90 -52.72 28.63
N LEU A 3 -30.91 -51.88 28.89
CA LEU A 3 -31.07 -50.42 28.97
C LEU A 3 -31.05 -49.91 27.52
N ASP A 4 -32.09 -49.19 27.10
CA ASP A 4 -31.99 -48.39 25.88
C ASP A 4 -31.06 -47.21 26.17
N GLY A 5 -30.01 -47.10 25.37
CA GLY A 5 -29.06 -46.00 25.38
C GLY A 5 -29.37 -45.09 24.21
N SER A 6 -30.31 -44.17 24.39
CA SER A 6 -30.54 -43.08 23.45
C SER A 6 -29.38 -42.09 23.55
N ALA A 7 -28.46 -42.20 22.59
CA ALA A 7 -27.36 -41.25 22.40
C ALA A 7 -27.91 -39.89 21.94
N GLU A 8 -28.02 -38.95 22.88
CA GLU A 8 -28.24 -37.54 22.55
C GLU A 8 -26.98 -36.96 21.91
N ASN A 9 -26.95 -36.98 20.58
CA ASN A 9 -25.97 -36.27 19.77
C ASN A 9 -26.26 -34.77 19.84
N SER A 10 -25.83 -34.14 20.94
CA SER A 10 -25.79 -32.68 21.12
C SER A 10 -24.82 -32.09 20.10
N SER A 11 -25.31 -31.88 18.88
CA SER A 11 -24.68 -31.02 17.90
C SER A 11 -24.83 -29.57 18.39
N THR A 12 -23.86 -29.14 19.20
CA THR A 12 -23.71 -27.74 19.63
C THR A 12 -23.62 -26.87 18.39
N LYS A 13 -24.73 -26.25 18.01
CA LYS A 13 -24.79 -25.21 16.98
C LYS A 13 -23.76 -24.15 17.37
N LYS A 14 -22.65 -24.06 16.63
CA LYS A 14 -21.67 -22.97 16.79
C LYS A 14 -22.41 -21.65 16.66
N ILE A 15 -22.59 -20.96 17.78
CA ILE A 15 -23.21 -19.63 17.82
C ILE A 15 -22.30 -18.69 17.03
N CYS A 16 -22.76 -18.27 15.85
CA CYS A 16 -22.05 -17.31 15.02
C CYS A 16 -22.34 -15.90 15.55
N VAL A 17 -21.50 -15.43 16.48
CA VAL A 17 -21.59 -14.06 16.99
C VAL A 17 -21.15 -13.08 15.89
N PRO A 18 -21.99 -12.10 15.51
CA PRO A 18 -21.62 -11.10 14.50
C PRO A 18 -20.49 -10.22 15.00
N PHE A 19 -19.60 -9.83 14.08
CA PHE A 19 -18.52 -8.87 14.38
C PHE A 19 -19.08 -7.48 14.65
N THR A 20 -18.64 -6.87 15.74
CA THR A 20 -18.91 -5.48 16.09
C THR A 20 -17.95 -4.51 15.37
N VAL A 21 -18.25 -3.22 15.45
CA VAL A 21 -17.36 -2.15 14.93
C VAL A 21 -16.00 -2.19 15.64
N GLN A 22 -15.98 -2.46 16.95
CA GLN A 22 -14.73 -2.56 17.70
C GLN A 22 -13.90 -3.77 17.27
N GLU A 23 -14.53 -4.93 17.08
CA GLU A 23 -13.84 -6.12 16.55
C GLU A 23 -13.29 -5.87 15.13
N ASP A 24 -13.99 -5.11 14.28
CA ASP A 24 -13.45 -4.71 12.98
C ASP A 24 -12.22 -3.80 13.11
N ILE A 25 -12.26 -2.81 14.00
CA ILE A 25 -11.13 -1.90 14.25
C ILE A 25 -9.90 -2.70 14.66
N ILE A 26 -10.06 -3.62 15.61
CA ILE A 26 -8.97 -4.49 16.08
C ILE A 26 -8.45 -5.32 14.92
N LEU A 27 -9.31 -6.02 14.17
CA LEU A 27 -8.91 -6.83 13.02
C LEU A 27 -8.13 -6.03 11.97
N VAL A 28 -8.63 -4.85 11.62
CA VAL A 28 -8.01 -3.97 10.64
C VAL A 28 -6.64 -3.50 11.13
N ARG A 29 -6.52 -3.11 12.40
CA ARG A 29 -5.27 -2.71 13.03
C ARG A 29 -4.26 -3.86 13.11
N SER A 30 -4.69 -5.04 13.54
CA SER A 30 -3.86 -6.25 13.57
C SER A 30 -3.31 -6.57 12.18
N TRP A 31 -4.14 -6.48 11.14
CA TRP A 31 -3.71 -6.67 9.76
C TRP A 31 -2.65 -5.65 9.33
N VAL A 32 -2.88 -4.36 9.63
CA VAL A 32 -1.95 -3.27 9.30
C VAL A 32 -0.59 -3.51 9.96
N ASN A 33 -0.58 -3.81 11.26
CA ASN A 33 0.65 -4.08 12.02
C ASN A 33 1.42 -5.26 11.41
N THR A 34 0.76 -6.41 11.20
CA THR A 34 1.41 -7.58 10.60
C THR A 34 1.88 -7.32 9.16
N SER A 35 1.24 -6.41 8.42
CA SER A 35 1.64 -6.07 7.05
C SER A 35 2.88 -5.17 6.96
N LYS A 36 3.21 -4.46 8.04
CA LYS A 36 4.36 -3.55 8.13
C LYS A 36 5.62 -4.22 8.67
N ASP A 37 5.50 -5.38 9.31
CA ASP A 37 6.61 -6.10 9.91
C ASP A 37 7.59 -6.61 8.84
N LEU A 38 8.68 -5.87 8.62
CA LEU A 38 9.76 -6.16 7.65
C LEU A 38 10.59 -7.40 7.98
N ILE A 39 10.41 -7.96 9.19
CA ILE A 39 11.20 -9.09 9.72
C ILE A 39 10.92 -10.40 8.97
N ILE A 40 9.92 -10.42 8.10
CA ILE A 40 9.41 -11.65 7.52
C ILE A 40 9.70 -11.61 6.03
N GLY A 41 10.74 -12.36 5.66
CA GLY A 41 11.18 -12.54 4.28
C GLY A 41 10.02 -12.91 3.34
N VAL A 42 10.25 -12.64 2.06
CA VAL A 42 9.34 -12.75 0.91
C VAL A 42 8.60 -14.10 0.77
N ASP A 43 8.89 -15.10 1.61
CA ASP A 43 8.39 -16.47 1.54
C ASP A 43 7.53 -16.89 2.75
N GLN A 44 6.56 -16.05 3.14
CA GLN A 44 5.57 -16.44 4.16
C GLN A 44 4.37 -17.15 3.53
N THR A 45 4.01 -18.32 4.05
CA THR A 45 2.75 -18.96 3.63
C THR A 45 1.54 -18.16 4.11
N LEU A 46 0.45 -18.16 3.32
CA LEU A 46 -0.81 -17.51 3.72
C LEU A 46 -1.32 -17.99 5.08
N ARG A 47 -1.09 -19.26 5.44
CA ARG A 47 -1.45 -19.83 6.74
C ARG A 47 -0.71 -19.12 7.88
N GLN A 48 0.61 -18.99 7.78
CA GLN A 48 1.41 -18.31 8.79
C GLN A 48 1.03 -16.83 8.91
N TYR A 49 0.72 -16.19 7.79
CA TYR A 49 0.30 -14.78 7.78
C TYR A 49 -0.98 -14.58 8.59
N TRP A 50 -2.00 -15.39 8.31
CA TRP A 50 -3.25 -15.33 9.05
C TRP A 50 -3.12 -15.80 10.51
N SER A 51 -2.17 -16.70 10.82
CA SER A 51 -1.88 -17.09 12.20
C SER A 51 -1.40 -15.91 13.03
N ARG A 52 -0.50 -15.08 12.49
CA ARG A 52 0.00 -13.88 13.19
C ARG A 52 -1.06 -12.81 13.36
N ILE A 53 -1.90 -12.60 12.35
CA ILE A 53 -3.05 -11.70 12.48
C ILE A 53 -3.99 -12.19 13.58
N THR A 54 -4.20 -13.51 13.66
CA THR A 54 -5.05 -14.12 14.69
C THR A 54 -4.47 -13.95 16.08
N GLU A 55 -3.17 -14.15 16.23
CA GLU A 55 -2.44 -13.91 17.47
C GLU A 55 -2.50 -12.44 17.88
N ALA A 56 -2.20 -11.52 16.96
CA ALA A 56 -2.28 -10.08 17.20
C ALA A 56 -3.69 -9.64 17.60
N TYR A 57 -4.73 -10.16 16.93
CA TYR A 57 -6.12 -9.88 17.27
C TYR A 57 -6.50 -10.42 18.66
N ASN A 58 -6.17 -11.68 18.95
CA ASN A 58 -6.50 -12.36 20.21
C ASN A 58 -5.59 -11.95 21.38
N ASN A 59 -4.60 -11.08 21.15
CA ASN A 59 -3.76 -10.50 22.19
C ASN A 59 -3.90 -8.96 22.25
N ASP A 60 -4.77 -8.35 21.43
CA ASP A 60 -4.99 -6.90 21.45
C ASP A 60 -5.62 -6.49 22.80
N GLU A 61 -5.06 -5.44 23.41
CA GLU A 61 -5.45 -4.91 24.72
C GLU A 61 -6.88 -4.32 24.69
N ASP A 62 -7.32 -3.79 23.54
CA ASP A 62 -8.65 -3.19 23.36
C ASP A 62 -9.75 -4.25 23.14
N ARG A 63 -9.40 -5.56 23.16
CA ARG A 63 -10.35 -6.64 22.92
C ARG A 63 -11.28 -6.92 24.11
N CYS A 64 -10.89 -6.54 25.33
CA CYS A 64 -11.65 -6.80 26.55
C CYS A 64 -12.14 -8.28 26.63
N GLU A 65 -13.44 -8.50 26.86
CA GLU A 65 -14.09 -9.80 27.05
C GLU A 65 -14.53 -10.49 25.73
N PHE A 66 -14.11 -10.01 24.55
CA PHE A 66 -14.52 -10.68 23.31
C PHE A 66 -13.92 -12.09 23.20
N ILE A 67 -14.78 -13.02 22.80
CA ILE A 67 -14.39 -14.41 22.53
C ILE A 67 -13.30 -14.45 21.47
N ASN A 68 -12.25 -15.22 21.74
CA ASN A 68 -11.17 -15.47 20.79
C ASN A 68 -11.73 -15.94 19.44
N LYS A 69 -11.18 -15.40 18.35
CA LYS A 69 -11.58 -15.76 17.00
C LYS A 69 -10.57 -16.69 16.38
N GLU A 70 -11.09 -17.65 15.63
CA GLU A 70 -10.29 -18.49 14.77
C GLU A 70 -9.86 -17.72 13.52
N SER A 71 -8.71 -18.10 12.98
CA SER A 71 -8.15 -17.52 11.74
C SER A 71 -9.15 -17.52 10.58
N THR A 72 -9.98 -18.57 10.47
CA THR A 72 -11.02 -18.68 9.44
C THR A 72 -12.12 -17.64 9.60
N GLN A 73 -12.51 -17.29 10.83
CA GLN A 73 -13.52 -16.27 11.11
C GLN A 73 -12.99 -14.87 10.78
N LEU A 74 -11.77 -14.56 11.21
CA LEU A 74 -11.11 -13.28 10.91
C LEU A 74 -10.91 -13.11 9.40
N LYS A 75 -10.44 -14.15 8.71
CA LYS A 75 -10.30 -14.15 7.24
C LYS A 75 -11.63 -13.93 6.53
N ALA A 76 -12.69 -14.60 6.97
CA ALA A 76 -14.02 -14.42 6.40
C ALA A 76 -14.55 -12.99 6.60
N ARG A 77 -14.30 -12.38 7.77
CA ARG A 77 -14.66 -11.00 8.04
C ARG A 77 -13.85 -10.02 7.19
N TRP A 78 -12.53 -10.22 7.11
CA TRP A 78 -11.65 -9.40 6.28
C TRP A 78 -12.06 -9.41 4.80
N ASN A 79 -12.43 -10.57 4.26
CA ASN A 79 -12.91 -10.70 2.88
C ASN A 79 -14.21 -9.93 2.60
N ARG A 80 -14.93 -9.47 3.63
CA ARG A 80 -16.08 -8.56 3.49
C ARG A 80 -15.66 -7.10 3.61
N ILE A 81 -14.78 -6.78 4.56
CA ILE A 81 -14.30 -5.41 4.82
C ILE A 81 -13.45 -4.92 3.64
N HIS A 82 -12.44 -5.70 3.25
CA HIS A 82 -11.38 -5.26 2.35
C HIS A 82 -11.91 -4.82 0.97
N PRO A 83 -12.75 -5.60 0.26
CA PRO A 83 -13.28 -5.17 -1.04
C PRO A 83 -14.18 -3.93 -0.93
N ALA A 84 -14.98 -3.83 0.14
CA ALA A 84 -15.86 -2.70 0.36
C ALA A 84 -15.06 -1.40 0.60
N VAL A 85 -14.06 -1.46 1.47
CA VAL A 85 -13.16 -0.33 1.75
C VAL A 85 -12.36 0.04 0.51
N GLN A 86 -11.82 -0.95 -0.23
CA GLN A 86 -11.05 -0.69 -1.45
C GLN A 86 -11.88 0.04 -2.52
N LYS A 87 -13.13 -0.38 -2.71
CA LYS A 87 -14.06 0.31 -3.63
C LYS A 87 -14.33 1.73 -3.14
N PHE A 88 -14.57 1.92 -1.84
CA PHE A 88 -14.82 3.24 -1.27
C PHE A 88 -13.61 4.19 -1.37
N ILE A 89 -12.38 3.69 -1.22
CA ILE A 89 -11.15 4.47 -1.49
C ILE A 89 -11.16 5.00 -2.93
N GLY A 90 -11.59 4.19 -3.90
CA GLY A 90 -11.76 4.61 -5.29
C GLY A 90 -12.80 5.73 -5.44
N CYS A 91 -13.98 5.56 -4.83
CA CYS A 91 -15.03 6.58 -4.82
C CYS A 91 -14.55 7.89 -4.16
N TYR A 92 -13.79 7.80 -3.07
CA TYR A 92 -13.22 8.96 -2.39
C TYR A 92 -12.19 9.69 -3.27
N LYS A 93 -11.30 8.95 -3.95
CA LYS A 93 -10.35 9.54 -4.92
C LYS A 93 -11.08 10.24 -6.06
N GLN A 94 -12.18 9.66 -6.55
CA GLN A 94 -13.02 10.28 -7.59
C GLN A 94 -13.76 11.53 -7.07
N ALA A 95 -14.23 11.52 -5.82
CA ALA A 95 -14.83 12.68 -5.20
C ALA A 95 -13.82 13.83 -5.02
N ILE A 96 -12.59 13.51 -4.61
CA ILE A 96 -11.48 14.46 -4.51
C ILE A 96 -11.15 15.08 -5.88
N SER A 97 -11.12 14.29 -6.96
CA SER A 97 -10.75 14.82 -8.29
C SER A 97 -11.82 15.74 -8.89
N GLN A 98 -13.07 15.63 -8.44
CA GLN A 98 -14.19 16.46 -8.90
C GLN A 98 -14.53 17.60 -7.94
N LYS A 99 -13.76 17.76 -6.84
CA LYS A 99 -14.03 18.81 -5.86
C LYS A 99 -13.83 20.18 -6.49
N LYS A 100 -14.68 21.15 -6.12
CA LYS A 100 -14.52 22.55 -6.52
C LYS A 100 -13.68 23.29 -5.48
N SER A 101 -13.07 24.40 -5.86
CA SER A 101 -12.42 25.30 -4.91
C SER A 101 -13.42 25.69 -3.82
N GLY A 102 -13.04 25.49 -2.54
CA GLY A 102 -13.92 25.74 -1.39
C GLY A 102 -14.73 24.54 -0.89
N SER A 103 -14.64 23.35 -1.52
CA SER A 103 -15.28 22.14 -0.97
C SER A 103 -14.59 21.68 0.32
N SER A 104 -15.38 21.41 1.37
CA SER A 104 -14.91 20.85 2.63
C SER A 104 -14.66 19.34 2.54
N GLU A 105 -13.90 18.76 3.48
CA GLU A 105 -13.74 17.29 3.58
C GLU A 105 -15.09 16.58 3.76
N LYS A 106 -16.02 17.21 4.49
CA LYS A 106 -17.38 16.68 4.67
C LYS A 106 -18.14 16.60 3.34
N ASP A 107 -17.99 17.59 2.46
CA ASP A 107 -18.63 17.59 1.14
C ASP A 107 -18.05 16.49 0.25
N VAL A 108 -16.72 16.32 0.29
CA VAL A 108 -16.04 15.23 -0.42
C VAL A 108 -16.52 13.88 0.07
N MET A 109 -16.61 13.69 1.39
CA MET A 109 -17.07 12.44 1.98
C MET A 109 -18.52 12.14 1.56
N ALA A 110 -19.41 13.12 1.66
CA ALA A 110 -20.80 12.97 1.21
C ALA A 110 -20.89 12.60 -0.28
N PHE A 111 -20.03 13.19 -1.11
CA PHE A 111 -19.99 12.85 -2.53
C PHE A 111 -19.43 11.45 -2.79
N ALA A 112 -18.39 11.02 -2.06
CA ALA A 112 -17.86 9.66 -2.13
C ALA A 112 -18.92 8.61 -1.78
N HIS A 113 -19.74 8.85 -0.75
CA HIS A 113 -20.88 8.01 -0.41
C HIS A 113 -21.91 7.92 -1.53
N LYS A 114 -22.21 9.05 -2.17
CA LYS A 114 -23.14 9.09 -3.31
C LYS A 114 -22.62 8.22 -4.47
N ILE A 115 -21.35 8.38 -4.84
CA ILE A 115 -20.71 7.58 -5.89
C ILE A 115 -20.76 6.09 -5.52
N TYR A 116 -20.39 5.74 -4.29
CA TYR A 116 -20.40 4.35 -3.84
C TYR A 116 -21.80 3.71 -3.94
N THR A 117 -22.84 4.41 -3.49
CA THR A 117 -24.21 3.91 -3.57
C THR A 117 -24.72 3.82 -5.01
N GLN A 118 -24.33 4.74 -5.88
CA GLN A 118 -24.62 4.65 -7.32
C GLN A 118 -23.96 3.41 -7.95
N ASP A 119 -22.70 3.13 -7.62
CA ASP A 119 -21.94 2.02 -8.20
C ASP A 119 -22.35 0.64 -7.68
N THR A 120 -22.74 0.55 -6.41
CA THR A 120 -22.95 -0.75 -5.71
C THR A 120 -24.40 -1.04 -5.37
N GLY A 121 -25.29 -0.05 -5.47
CA GLY A 121 -26.67 -0.12 -4.98
C GLY A 121 -26.79 -0.22 -3.44
N LYS A 122 -25.68 -0.07 -2.69
CA LYS A 122 -25.63 -0.22 -1.24
C LYS A 122 -25.05 1.02 -0.57
N LYS A 123 -25.45 1.27 0.69
CA LYS A 123 -24.78 2.27 1.53
C LYS A 123 -23.47 1.68 2.05
N PHE A 124 -22.40 2.44 1.94
CA PHE A 124 -21.15 2.12 2.64
C PHE A 124 -21.37 2.26 4.15
N ASN A 125 -20.82 1.32 4.92
CA ASN A 125 -21.00 1.24 6.38
C ASN A 125 -19.73 0.75 7.10
N MET A 126 -18.56 0.92 6.48
CA MET A 126 -17.26 0.47 6.99
C MET A 126 -16.27 1.66 7.12
N GLU A 127 -16.79 2.83 7.50
CA GLU A 127 -16.03 4.07 7.64
C GLU A 127 -14.91 3.92 8.68
N HIS A 128 -15.16 3.20 9.78
CA HIS A 128 -14.16 2.89 10.81
C HIS A 128 -12.94 2.18 10.21
N ALA A 129 -13.16 1.20 9.34
CA ALA A 129 -12.09 0.50 8.66
C ALA A 129 -11.41 1.42 7.64
N TRP A 130 -12.18 2.18 6.86
CA TRP A 130 -11.63 3.10 5.87
C TRP A 130 -10.69 4.15 6.48
N VAL A 131 -11.03 4.74 7.63
CA VAL A 131 -10.19 5.76 8.29
C VAL A 131 -8.81 5.20 8.63
N ILE A 132 -8.74 3.97 9.14
CA ILE A 132 -7.45 3.32 9.46
C ILE A 132 -6.68 3.01 8.18
N LEU A 133 -7.41 2.61 7.14
CA LEU A 133 -6.80 2.06 5.95
C LEU A 133 -6.36 3.12 4.93
N ARG A 134 -7.08 4.25 4.77
CA ARG A 134 -6.90 5.19 3.64
C ARG A 134 -5.48 5.73 3.42
N ASP A 135 -4.67 5.77 4.48
CA ASP A 135 -3.32 6.37 4.47
C ASP A 135 -2.18 5.32 4.40
N GLU A 136 -2.50 4.02 4.31
CA GLU A 136 -1.48 2.97 4.29
C GLU A 136 -0.67 2.93 2.98
N PRO A 137 0.69 2.88 3.04
CA PRO A 137 1.57 2.95 1.87
C PRO A 137 1.28 1.89 0.80
N LYS A 138 0.79 0.71 1.22
CA LYS A 138 0.41 -0.39 0.33
C LYS A 138 -0.75 -0.03 -0.61
N TRP A 139 -1.58 0.96 -0.24
CA TRP A 139 -2.66 1.49 -1.09
C TRP A 139 -2.31 2.82 -1.77
N GLU A 140 -1.09 3.30 -1.55
CA GLU A 140 -0.43 4.37 -2.30
C GLU A 140 0.52 3.82 -3.38
N ALA A 141 0.26 2.60 -3.89
CA ALA A 141 1.06 1.97 -4.95
C ALA A 141 1.27 2.88 -6.18
N ASN A 142 0.34 3.81 -6.46
CA ASN A 142 0.49 4.82 -7.52
C ASN A 142 1.48 5.94 -7.16
N LYS A 143 1.56 6.38 -5.90
CA LYS A 143 2.55 7.39 -5.46
C LYS A 143 3.96 6.83 -5.49
N LEU A 144 4.16 5.57 -5.09
CA LEU A 144 5.50 4.96 -5.11
C LEU A 144 5.98 4.72 -6.55
N LYS A 145 5.13 4.23 -7.44
CA LYS A 145 5.45 4.09 -8.87
C LYS A 145 5.77 5.43 -9.53
N ALA A 146 4.98 6.48 -9.25
CA ALA A 146 5.22 7.82 -9.79
C ALA A 146 6.50 8.46 -9.24
N LYS A 147 6.80 8.31 -7.94
CA LYS A 147 8.06 8.77 -7.33
C LYS A 147 9.28 8.08 -7.93
N ASN A 148 9.20 6.76 -8.11
CA ASN A 148 10.28 5.98 -8.70
C ASN A 148 10.49 6.38 -10.17
N ALA A 149 9.43 6.54 -10.96
CA ALA A 149 9.53 7.00 -12.34
C ALA A 149 10.10 8.42 -12.47
N TYR A 150 9.71 9.33 -11.57
CA TYR A 150 10.27 10.69 -11.51
C TYR A 150 11.75 10.68 -11.14
N ALA A 151 12.14 9.89 -10.14
CA ALA A 151 13.54 9.73 -9.75
C ALA A 151 14.40 9.13 -10.88
N SER A 152 13.91 8.08 -11.57
CA SER A 152 14.58 7.51 -12.73
C SER A 152 14.75 8.54 -13.85
N ARG A 153 13.71 9.32 -14.17
CA ARG A 153 13.79 10.33 -15.22
C ARG A 153 14.73 11.48 -14.87
N LEU A 154 14.87 11.85 -13.59
CA LEU A 154 15.85 12.84 -13.15
C LEU A 154 17.29 12.34 -13.30
N ILE A 155 17.54 11.05 -13.05
CA ILE A 155 18.86 10.44 -13.27
C ILE A 155 19.18 10.43 -14.76
N GLU A 156 18.24 9.96 -15.60
CA GLU A 156 18.41 9.96 -17.06
C GLU A 156 18.66 11.36 -17.63
N LEU A 157 17.98 12.40 -17.11
CA LEU A 157 18.22 13.78 -17.53
C LEU A 157 19.62 14.28 -17.15
N LYS A 158 20.10 13.95 -15.94
CA LYS A 158 21.44 14.33 -15.49
C LYS A 158 22.52 13.66 -16.33
N GLU A 159 22.38 12.35 -16.56
CA GLU A 159 23.30 11.60 -17.41
C GLU A 159 23.28 12.12 -18.86
N ALA A 160 22.11 12.51 -19.39
CA ALA A 160 22.01 13.12 -20.71
C ALA A 160 22.69 14.50 -20.77
N GLN A 161 22.55 15.32 -19.71
CA GLN A 161 23.24 16.60 -19.59
C GLN A 161 24.75 16.43 -19.50
N GLU A 162 25.23 15.47 -18.71
CA GLU A 162 26.65 15.14 -18.60
C GLU A 162 27.20 14.70 -19.96
N ARG A 163 26.51 13.81 -20.68
CA ARG A 163 26.90 13.42 -22.05
C ARG A 163 26.95 14.60 -23.02
N CYS A 164 26.00 15.53 -22.95
CA CYS A 164 26.03 16.73 -23.77
C CYS A 164 27.25 17.61 -23.46
N LEU A 165 27.56 17.81 -22.17
CA LEU A 165 28.70 18.62 -21.73
C LEU A 165 30.04 17.97 -22.09
N GLU A 166 30.13 16.65 -21.98
CA GLU A 166 31.30 15.87 -22.42
C GLU A 166 31.52 16.01 -23.93
N TYR A 167 30.45 15.93 -24.73
CA TYR A 167 30.52 16.13 -26.18
C TYR A 167 30.93 17.56 -26.55
N GLU A 168 30.34 18.58 -25.90
CA GLU A 168 30.74 19.98 -26.07
C GLU A 168 32.21 20.19 -25.71
N THR A 169 32.69 19.50 -24.67
CA THR A 169 34.10 19.56 -24.29
C THR A 169 34.96 18.98 -25.40
N ILE A 170 34.70 17.75 -25.87
CA ILE A 170 35.48 17.09 -26.93
C ILE A 170 35.48 17.87 -28.25
N MET A 171 34.40 18.57 -28.57
CA MET A 171 34.23 19.34 -29.81
C MET A 171 34.67 20.80 -29.70
N LYS A 172 35.21 21.23 -28.55
CA LYS A 172 35.58 22.63 -28.30
C LYS A 172 36.73 23.06 -29.21
N ASP A 173 36.59 24.21 -29.87
CA ASP A 173 37.68 24.80 -30.64
C ASP A 173 38.87 25.16 -29.74
N THR A 174 40.01 24.55 -30.00
CA THR A 174 41.25 24.70 -29.24
C THR A 174 42.18 25.75 -29.83
N SER A 175 41.84 26.35 -30.98
CA SER A 175 42.69 27.30 -31.73
C SER A 175 43.08 28.55 -30.92
N ASN A 176 42.29 28.90 -29.89
CA ASN A 176 42.53 30.04 -29.00
C ASN A 176 43.07 29.65 -27.62
N MET A 177 43.39 28.37 -27.38
CA MET A 177 43.94 27.90 -26.10
C MET A 177 45.46 28.10 -26.03
N ASN A 178 45.97 28.42 -24.84
CA ASN A 178 47.41 28.37 -24.59
C ASN A 178 47.88 26.91 -24.40
N GLU A 179 49.20 26.68 -24.43
CA GLU A 179 49.80 25.34 -24.40
C GLU A 179 49.38 24.52 -23.17
N THR A 180 49.34 25.13 -21.98
CA THR A 180 48.89 24.47 -20.74
C THR A 180 47.40 24.10 -20.77
N GLN A 181 46.55 24.95 -21.38
CA GLN A 181 45.13 24.67 -21.56
C GLN A 181 44.90 23.56 -22.59
N HIS A 182 45.71 23.52 -23.64
CA HIS A 182 45.65 22.48 -24.66
C HIS A 182 46.01 21.11 -24.07
N GLU A 183 47.08 21.01 -23.29
CA GLU A 183 47.46 19.77 -22.58
C GLU A 183 46.37 19.30 -21.60
N ALA A 184 45.75 20.23 -20.86
CA ALA A 184 44.66 19.90 -19.94
C ALA A 184 43.42 19.39 -20.67
N HIS A 185 43.07 20.04 -21.79
CA HIS A 185 41.96 19.64 -22.64
C HIS A 185 42.20 18.25 -23.26
N GLU A 186 43.39 17.99 -23.79
CA GLU A 186 43.77 16.70 -24.37
C GLU A 186 43.74 15.57 -23.34
N LYS A 187 44.25 15.79 -22.12
CA LYS A 187 44.18 14.82 -21.02
C LYS A 187 42.73 14.46 -20.67
N TYR A 188 41.85 15.45 -20.60
CA TYR A 188 40.44 15.24 -20.28
C TYR A 188 39.71 14.50 -21.41
N CYS A 189 39.96 14.86 -22.68
CA CYS A 189 39.40 14.15 -23.83
C CYS A 189 39.86 12.68 -23.89
N ASN A 190 41.14 12.41 -23.60
CA ASN A 190 41.65 11.03 -23.55
C ASN A 190 41.04 10.22 -22.40
N TYR A 191 40.82 10.85 -21.24
CA TYR A 191 40.09 10.25 -20.13
C TYR A 191 38.66 9.85 -20.55
N LEU A 192 37.91 10.75 -21.19
CA LEU A 192 36.55 10.45 -21.66
C LEU A 192 36.54 9.31 -22.70
N LYS A 193 37.48 9.31 -23.67
CA LYS A 193 37.61 8.23 -24.65
C LYS A 193 37.87 6.88 -23.98
N GLN A 194 38.71 6.83 -22.95
CA GLN A 194 39.00 5.62 -22.20
C GLN A 194 37.82 5.15 -21.33
N GLN A 195 37.08 6.06 -20.70
CA GLN A 195 35.91 5.73 -19.89
C GLN A 195 34.76 5.13 -20.73
N TYR A 196 34.55 5.63 -21.95
CA TYR A 196 33.43 5.24 -22.80
C TYR A 196 33.79 4.26 -23.94
N GLY A 197 35.06 3.89 -24.08
CA GLY A 197 35.50 2.84 -25.00
C GLY A 197 35.41 3.21 -26.49
N PHE A 198 35.68 4.47 -26.83
CA PHE A 198 35.79 4.94 -28.22
C PHE A 198 37.10 4.49 -28.89
#